data_AF-Q5FLQ9-F1
#
_entry.id   AF-Q5FLQ9-F1
#
_cell.length_a   1.000
_cell.length_b   1.000
_cell.length_c   1.000
_cell.angle_alpha   90.00
_cell.angle_beta   90.00
_cell.angle_gamma   90.00
#
_symmetry.space_group_name_H-M   'P 1'
#
loop_
_entity.id
_entity.type
_entity.pdbx_description
1 polymer ?
#
loop_
_entity_poly.entity_id
_entity_poly.type
_entity_poly.pdbx_seq_one_letter_code
_entity_poly.pdbx_strand_id
1 'polypeptide(L)'
;MEDNNMFKPNISPEALLSSYTVKVAEVTARKVNTDYHNSTDVSEYPSLVKFVIVNDNKNVNDGQTFYIKLKKTDGLTPGDKFDFSKAKIVNGKVHFWARKNYVNVSIKGDTVTRVQ
;
A
#
# COMPACT_ATOMS: atom_id res chain seq x y z
N MET A 1 -31.83 8.86 11.57
CA MET A 1 -30.61 8.61 10.78
C MET A 1 -30.10 7.28 11.24
N GLU A 2 -30.25 6.23 10.44
CA GLU A 2 -29.68 4.93 10.78
C GLU A 2 -28.16 5.04 10.70
N ASP A 3 -27.50 4.99 11.86
CA ASP A 3 -26.09 4.65 11.94
C ASP A 3 -25.96 3.22 11.41
N ASN A 4 -25.78 3.12 10.10
CA ASN A 4 -25.31 1.91 9.46
C ASN A 4 -23.90 1.64 10.02
N ASN A 5 -23.85 0.90 11.13
CA ASN A 5 -22.63 0.34 11.71
C ASN A 5 -22.05 -0.70 10.75
N MET A 6 -21.55 -0.20 9.62
CA MET A 6 -20.83 -0.97 8.62
C MET A 6 -19.48 -1.32 9.24
N PHE A 7 -19.22 -2.61 9.39
CA PHE A 7 -17.93 -3.13 9.84
C PHE A 7 -16.82 -2.57 8.94
N LYS A 8 -15.91 -1.80 9.55
CA LYS A 8 -14.73 -1.22 8.89
C LYS A 8 -13.49 -1.75 9.61
N PRO A 9 -12.84 -2.81 9.10
CA PRO A 9 -11.64 -3.33 9.73
C PRO A 9 -10.55 -2.27 9.72
N ASN A 10 -10.03 -1.94 10.91
CA ASN A 10 -8.90 -1.05 11.09
C ASN A 10 -7.64 -1.89 11.32
N ILE A 11 -6.85 -2.08 10.28
CA ILE A 11 -5.60 -2.84 10.31
C ILE A 11 -4.46 -1.89 9.96
N SER A 12 -3.38 -1.93 10.74
CA SER A 12 -2.16 -1.21 10.41
C SER A 12 -1.47 -1.87 9.21
N PRO A 13 -0.79 -1.12 8.34
CA PRO A 13 -0.03 -1.72 7.25
C PRO A 13 1.05 -2.70 7.71
N GLU A 14 1.64 -2.47 8.89
CA GLU A 14 2.63 -3.36 9.49
C GLU A 14 2.03 -4.73 9.79
N ALA A 15 0.83 -4.80 10.37
CA ALA A 15 0.16 -6.07 10.61
C ALA A 15 -0.17 -6.81 9.31
N LEU A 16 -0.49 -6.08 8.23
CA LEU A 16 -0.77 -6.65 6.91
C LEU A 16 0.48 -7.16 6.18
N LEU A 17 1.61 -6.48 6.34
CA LEU A 17 2.80 -6.67 5.50
C LEU A 17 3.99 -7.34 6.22
N SER A 18 3.96 -7.46 7.55
CA SER A 18 5.11 -7.89 8.38
C SER A 18 5.76 -9.23 7.98
N SER A 19 5.03 -10.12 7.30
CA SER A 19 5.56 -11.40 6.81
C SER A 19 6.25 -11.32 5.45
N TYR A 20 6.27 -10.15 4.80
CA TYR A 20 6.75 -10.01 3.43
C TYR A 20 8.09 -9.30 3.35
N THR A 21 9.01 -9.92 2.60
CA THR A 21 10.12 -9.20 1.98
C THR A 21 9.74 -8.83 0.57
N VAL A 22 9.95 -7.57 0.21
CA VAL A 22 9.54 -7.02 -1.08
C VAL A 22 10.68 -6.31 -1.77
N LYS A 23 10.52 -6.10 -3.07
CA LYS A 23 11.38 -5.28 -3.92
C LYS A 23 10.54 -4.21 -4.61
N VAL A 24 11.04 -2.98 -4.65
CA VAL A 24 10.47 -1.92 -5.49
C VAL A 24 10.62 -2.34 -6.95
N ALA A 25 9.51 -2.46 -7.65
CA ALA A 25 9.50 -2.72 -9.08
C ALA A 25 9.41 -1.43 -9.88
N GLU A 26 8.62 -0.46 -9.41
CA GLU A 26 8.33 0.76 -10.14
C GLU A 26 7.89 1.87 -9.19
N VAL A 27 8.24 3.11 -9.53
CA VAL A 27 7.76 4.32 -8.86
C VAL A 27 7.17 5.23 -9.93
N THR A 28 5.89 5.57 -9.81
CA THR A 28 5.17 6.39 -10.80
C THR A 28 4.42 7.54 -10.15
N ALA A 29 4.24 8.62 -10.90
CA ALA A 29 3.30 9.68 -10.56
C ALA A 29 1.86 9.20 -10.82
N ARG A 30 0.97 9.41 -9.85
CA ARG A 30 -0.46 9.14 -9.99
C ARG A 30 -1.12 10.20 -10.85
N LYS A 31 -2.10 9.77 -11.64
CA LYS A 31 -2.93 10.64 -12.47
C LYS A 31 -4.35 10.66 -11.92
N VAL A 32 -4.98 11.83 -11.97
CA VAL A 32 -6.40 11.98 -11.71
C VAL A 32 -7.17 11.21 -12.78
N ASN A 33 -8.18 10.45 -12.36
CA ASN A 33 -9.10 9.78 -13.26
C ASN A 33 -10.50 10.34 -13.00
N THR A 34 -11.11 10.90 -14.05
CA THR A 34 -12.42 11.53 -14.03
C THR A 34 -13.54 10.57 -13.64
N ASP A 35 -13.38 9.29 -13.94
CA ASP A 35 -14.40 8.25 -13.67
C ASP A 35 -14.45 7.82 -12.20
N TYR A 36 -13.44 8.19 -11.40
CA TYR A 36 -13.27 7.72 -10.02
C TYR A 36 -13.27 8.86 -8.98
N HIS A 37 -13.51 10.10 -9.40
CA HIS A 37 -13.51 11.30 -8.54
C HIS A 37 -12.35 11.32 -7.52
N ASN A 38 -11.15 10.93 -7.96
CA ASN A 38 -10.02 10.65 -7.08
C ASN A 38 -9.04 11.83 -6.94
N SER A 39 -9.40 13.03 -7.38
CA SER A 39 -8.52 14.20 -7.44
C SER A 39 -7.90 14.55 -6.09
N THR A 40 -8.72 14.57 -5.02
CA THR A 40 -8.23 14.80 -3.65
C THR A 40 -7.24 13.72 -3.21
N ASP A 41 -7.54 12.45 -3.50
CA ASP A 41 -6.68 11.31 -3.14
C ASP A 41 -5.35 11.31 -3.91
N VAL A 42 -5.34 11.81 -5.15
CA VAL A 42 -4.12 11.96 -5.96
C VAL A 42 -3.30 13.16 -5.48
N SER A 43 -3.95 14.26 -5.10
CA SER A 43 -3.27 15.43 -4.54
C SER A 43 -2.59 15.10 -3.21
N GLU A 44 -3.30 14.39 -2.30
CA GLU A 44 -2.73 14.00 -1.01
C GLU A 44 -1.61 12.95 -1.17
N TYR A 45 -1.78 11.97 -2.05
CA TYR A 45 -0.81 10.90 -2.29
C TYR A 45 -0.43 10.87 -3.78
N PRO A 46 0.50 11.72 -4.25
CA PRO A 46 0.80 11.86 -5.68
C PRO A 46 1.64 10.73 -6.25
N SER A 47 2.22 9.85 -5.43
CA SER A 47 3.09 8.77 -5.89
C SER A 47 2.43 7.40 -5.73
N LEU A 48 2.71 6.50 -6.67
CA LEU A 48 2.34 5.08 -6.61
C LEU A 48 3.60 4.24 -6.75
N VAL A 49 3.86 3.42 -5.73
CA VAL A 49 5.00 2.49 -5.73
C VAL A 49 4.48 1.08 -5.90
N LYS A 50 4.98 0.39 -6.93
CA LYS A 50 4.73 -1.02 -7.16
C LYS A 50 5.79 -1.84 -6.45
N PHE A 51 5.35 -2.77 -5.62
CA PHE A 51 6.20 -3.75 -4.96
C PHE A 51 5.95 -5.14 -5.53
N VAL A 52 7.02 -5.94 -5.61
CA VAL A 52 6.96 -7.38 -5.88
C VAL A 52 7.34 -8.09 -4.59
N ILE A 53 6.55 -9.07 -4.18
CA ILE A 53 6.86 -9.93 -3.04
C ILE A 53 7.95 -10.90 -3.47
N VAL A 54 9.08 -10.85 -2.78
CA VAL A 54 10.25 -11.69 -3.04
C VAL A 54 10.25 -12.91 -2.14
N ASN A 55 9.73 -12.77 -0.93
CA ASN A 55 9.59 -13.85 0.02
C ASN A 55 8.41 -13.57 0.96
N ASP A 56 7.47 -14.50 0.98
CA ASP A 56 6.38 -14.66 1.93
C ASP A 56 6.68 -15.88 2.79
N ASN A 57 6.50 -15.80 4.11
CA ASN A 57 6.77 -16.93 5.02
C ASN A 57 5.93 -18.19 4.72
N LYS A 58 4.85 -18.05 3.96
CA LYS A 58 4.00 -19.16 3.50
C LYS A 58 4.24 -19.56 2.04
N ASN A 59 5.10 -18.84 1.32
CA ASN A 59 5.36 -19.01 -0.13
C ASN A 59 4.09 -18.95 -1.01
N VAL A 60 3.01 -18.31 -0.54
CA VAL A 60 1.74 -18.23 -1.29
C VAL A 60 1.74 -17.01 -2.21
N ASN A 61 2.36 -15.91 -1.75
CA ASN A 61 2.31 -14.63 -2.46
C ASN A 61 3.61 -14.29 -3.20
N ASP A 62 4.57 -15.22 -3.29
CA ASP A 62 5.83 -14.97 -3.99
C ASP A 62 5.60 -14.61 -5.46
N GLY A 63 6.31 -13.58 -5.92
CA GLY A 63 6.14 -13.01 -7.26
C GLY A 63 4.88 -12.16 -7.44
N GLN A 64 3.93 -12.17 -6.50
CA GLN A 64 2.76 -11.31 -6.55
C GLN A 64 3.16 -9.85 -6.35
N THR A 65 2.32 -8.96 -6.88
CA THR A 65 2.58 -7.51 -6.82
C THR A 65 1.45 -6.78 -6.13
N PHE A 66 1.80 -5.72 -5.43
CA PHE A 66 0.84 -4.80 -4.84
C PHE A 66 1.36 -3.37 -4.92
N TYR A 67 0.47 -2.41 -4.67
CA TYR A 67 0.77 -1.00 -4.81
C TYR A 67 0.56 -0.27 -3.49
N ILE A 68 1.44 0.69 -3.19
CA ILE A 68 1.29 1.63 -2.08
C ILE A 68 1.24 3.05 -2.65
N LYS A 69 0.27 3.83 -2.18
CA LYS A 69 0.16 5.26 -2.50
C LYS A 69 0.94 6.07 -1.45
N LEU A 70 1.86 6.92 -1.88
CA LEU A 70 2.72 7.68 -0.97
C LEU A 70 2.63 9.18 -1.20
N LYS A 71 2.81 9.96 -0.13
CA LYS A 71 2.98 11.42 -0.22
C LYS A 71 4.33 11.78 -0.84
N LYS A 72 5.37 11.07 -0.40
CA LYS A 72 6.76 11.22 -0.85
C LYS A 72 7.39 9.86 -1.07
N THR A 73 8.33 9.79 -1.99
CA THR A 73 9.07 8.56 -2.29
C THR A 73 10.47 8.57 -1.72
N ASP A 74 10.97 9.67 -1.16
CA ASP A 74 12.27 9.79 -0.46
C ASP A 74 13.44 9.02 -1.11
N GLY A 75 13.53 9.05 -2.45
CA GLY A 75 14.60 8.39 -3.20
C GLY A 75 14.44 6.89 -3.40
N LEU A 76 13.24 6.32 -3.21
CA LEU A 76 12.93 4.94 -3.58
C LEU A 76 13.24 4.70 -5.06
N THR A 77 14.02 3.66 -5.34
CA THR A 77 14.43 3.25 -6.69
C THR A 77 14.04 1.80 -6.98
N PRO A 78 13.72 1.46 -8.26
CA PRO A 78 13.54 0.07 -8.65
C PRO A 78 14.75 -0.79 -8.26
N GLY A 79 14.48 -1.91 -7.59
CA GLY A 79 15.52 -2.79 -7.05
C GLY A 79 15.67 -2.70 -5.53
N ASP A 80 15.26 -1.59 -4.90
CA ASP A 80 15.32 -1.44 -3.44
C ASP A 80 14.53 -2.53 -2.74
N LYS A 81 15.16 -3.19 -1.76
CA LYS A 81 14.54 -4.24 -0.95
C LYS A 81 14.13 -3.73 0.42
N PHE A 82 12.97 -4.22 0.87
CA PHE A 82 12.39 -3.95 2.18
C PHE A 82 11.90 -5.25 2.81
N ASP A 83 12.34 -5.51 4.02
CA ASP A 83 11.79 -6.53 4.90
C ASP A 83 10.78 -5.83 5.82
N PHE A 84 9.47 -6.08 5.64
CA PHE A 84 8.43 -5.40 6.41
C PHE A 84 8.31 -5.88 7.86
N SER A 85 9.10 -6.87 8.30
CA SER A 85 9.32 -7.10 9.74
C SER A 85 10.17 -5.99 10.38
N LYS A 86 10.92 -5.24 9.56
CA LYS A 86 11.84 -4.16 9.97
C LYS A 86 11.62 -2.87 9.21
N ALA A 87 10.62 -2.79 8.33
CA ALA A 87 10.28 -1.58 7.60
C ALA A 87 8.88 -1.14 8.02
N LYS A 88 8.60 0.15 7.88
CA LYS A 88 7.31 0.72 8.21
C LYS A 88 6.83 1.67 7.14
N ILE A 89 5.51 1.86 7.10
CA ILE A 89 4.89 2.90 6.30
C ILE A 89 4.55 4.05 7.25
N VAL A 90 5.26 5.16 7.13
CA VAL A 90 5.08 6.30 8.04
C VAL A 90 3.65 6.84 7.89
N ASN A 91 2.94 6.95 9.02
CA ASN A 91 1.52 7.33 9.06
C ASN A 91 0.64 6.49 8.12
N GLY A 92 0.98 5.20 8.02
CA GLY A 92 0.36 4.27 7.12
C GLY A 92 -1.11 3.98 7.45
N LYS A 93 -1.94 3.82 6.41
CA LYS A 93 -3.37 3.52 6.51
C LYS A 93 -3.73 2.42 5.52
N VAL A 94 -4.53 1.46 5.97
CA VAL A 94 -5.14 0.44 5.10
C VAL A 94 -6.64 0.67 5.02
N HIS A 95 -7.18 0.61 3.81
CA HIS A 95 -8.62 0.65 3.57
C HIS A 95 -9.03 -0.60 2.82
N PHE A 96 -10.07 -1.26 3.32
CA PHE A 96 -10.69 -2.42 2.67
C PHE A 96 -12.09 -2.05 2.20
N TRP A 97 -12.49 -2.57 1.04
CA TRP A 97 -13.87 -2.53 0.58
C TRP A 97 -14.19 -3.72 -0.30
N ALA A 98 -15.44 -4.17 -0.26
CA ALA A 98 -15.92 -5.23 -1.13
C ALA A 98 -16.48 -4.63 -2.43
N ARG A 99 -16.09 -5.20 -3.58
CA ARG A 99 -16.71 -4.88 -4.88
C ARG A 99 -16.66 -6.12 -5.77
N LYS A 100 -17.79 -6.48 -6.38
CA LYS A 100 -17.92 -7.59 -7.35
C LYS A 100 -17.27 -8.91 -6.86
N ASN A 101 -17.56 -9.33 -5.63
CA ASN A 101 -17.03 -10.54 -4.98
C ASN A 101 -15.52 -10.53 -4.63
N TYR A 102 -14.85 -9.39 -4.77
CA TYR A 102 -13.46 -9.23 -4.35
C TYR A 102 -13.36 -8.30 -3.14
N VAL A 103 -12.45 -8.65 -2.21
CA VAL A 103 -11.94 -7.73 -1.21
C VAL A 103 -10.84 -6.92 -1.87
N ASN A 104 -11.04 -5.61 -1.95
CA ASN A 104 -10.05 -4.68 -2.46
C ASN A 104 -9.32 -4.08 -1.27
N VAL A 105 -8.02 -3.84 -1.45
CA VAL A 105 -7.16 -3.20 -0.45
C VAL A 105 -6.50 -1.97 -1.05
N SER A 106 -6.47 -0.87 -0.29
CA SER A 106 -5.67 0.32 -0.59
C SER A 106 -4.77 0.61 0.60
N ILE A 107 -3.47 0.62 0.34
CA ILE A 107 -2.45 0.99 1.33
C ILE A 107 -1.93 2.38 0.98
N LYS A 108 -1.90 3.27 1.96
CA LYS A 108 -1.44 4.66 1.80
C LYS A 108 -0.51 5.05 2.94
N GLY A 109 0.37 6.03 2.73
CA GLY A 109 1.21 6.58 3.79
C GLY A 109 2.02 7.78 3.33
N ASP A 110 2.84 8.31 4.23
CA ASP A 110 3.70 9.44 3.92
C ASP A 110 4.91 9.01 3.10
N THR A 111 5.61 7.96 3.56
CA THR A 111 6.81 7.37 2.93
C THR A 111 7.02 5.93 3.44
N VAL A 112 7.98 5.20 2.85
CA VAL A 112 8.43 3.88 3.32
C VAL A 112 9.84 4.00 3.87
N THR A 113 10.05 3.57 5.11
CA THR A 113 11.35 3.66 5.78
C THR A 113 11.81 2.32 6.31
N ARG A 114 13.12 2.05 6.22
CA ARG A 114 13.76 1.01 7.04
C ARG A 114 13.76 1.49 8.49
N VAL A 115 13.36 0.63 9.42
CA VAL A 115 13.57 0.86 10.85
C VAL A 115 15.03 0.47 11.11
N GLN A 116 15.82 1.44 11.57
CA GLN A 116 17.20 1.22 12.04
C GLN A 116 17.18 0.41 13.34
#